data_AF-A0A2P1QRV2-F1
#
_entry.id   AF-A0A2P1QRV2-F1
#
_cell.length_a   1.000
_cell.length_b   1.000
_cell.length_c   1.000
_cell.angle_alpha   90.00
_cell.angle_beta   90.00
_cell.angle_gamma   90.00
#
_symmetry.space_group_name_H-M   'P 1'
#
loop_
_entity.id
_entity.type
_entity.pdbx_description
1 polymer ?
#
loop_
_entity_poly.entity_id
_entity_poly.type
_entity_poly.pdbx_seq_one_letter_code
_entity_poly.pdbx_strand_id
1 'polypeptide(L)'
;MKKERLTIPQRQRRAYIAEKIFRAKKKLVARTYLVGKEEFEYDWVFPDGRIVDSKTNFESLPEWVGPICEVVLPMIGDMGWSIFPLRDGLIFIYELTDSDEPKIIIPNRPFVTALIDACIKISGE
;
A
#
# COMPACT_ATOMS: atom_id res chain seq x y z
N MET A 1 10.18 13.08 -19.88
CA MET A 1 8.91 12.78 -19.18
C MET A 1 9.04 13.09 -17.71
N LYS A 2 8.25 14.05 -17.20
CA LYS A 2 8.15 14.30 -15.76
C LYS A 2 7.43 13.08 -15.15
N LYS A 3 8.15 12.28 -14.35
CA LYS A 3 7.58 11.16 -13.59
C LYS A 3 6.61 11.74 -12.56
N GLU A 4 5.31 11.66 -12.81
CA GLU A 4 4.33 11.83 -11.73
C GLU A 4 4.61 10.76 -10.69
N ARG A 5 5.24 11.16 -9.58
CA ARG A 5 5.13 10.37 -8.36
C ARG A 5 3.69 10.55 -7.92
N LEU A 6 2.93 9.46 -7.86
CA LEU A 6 1.84 9.35 -6.89
C LEU A 6 2.50 9.59 -5.52
N THR A 7 2.48 10.83 -5.05
CA THR A 7 3.17 11.24 -3.82
C THR A 7 2.12 11.51 -2.76
N ILE A 8 1.37 10.47 -2.42
CA ILE A 8 0.52 10.50 -1.24
C ILE A 8 1.46 10.61 -0.02
N PRO A 9 1.25 11.58 0.90
CA PRO A 9 2.01 11.67 2.15
C PRO A 9 2.03 10.34 2.89
N GLN A 10 3.17 9.97 3.50
CA GLN A 10 3.33 8.65 4.15
C GLN A 10 2.23 8.35 5.18
N ARG A 11 1.72 9.36 5.89
CA ARG A 11 0.60 9.20 6.82
C ARG A 11 -0.69 8.78 6.13
N GLN A 12 -1.03 9.42 5.01
CA GLN A 12 -2.21 9.07 4.22
C GLN A 12 -2.03 7.69 3.58
N ARG A 13 -0.82 7.36 3.13
CA ARG A 13 -0.50 6.04 2.57
C ARG A 13 -0.64 4.91 3.59
N ARG A 14 -0.16 5.10 4.82
CA ARG A 14 -0.37 4.13 5.92
C ARG A 14 -1.86 3.95 6.24
N ALA A 15 -2.62 5.05 6.24
CA ALA A 15 -4.06 4.99 6.44
C ALA A 15 -4.78 4.24 5.31
N TYR A 16 -4.41 4.51 4.06
CA TYR A 16 -4.90 3.78 2.89
C TYR A 16 -4.67 2.27 3.04
N ILE A 17 -3.45 1.85 3.34
CA ILE A 17 -3.11 0.43 3.48
C ILE A 17 -3.94 -0.20 4.60
N ALA A 18 -3.99 0.43 5.78
CA ALA A 18 -4.75 -0.10 6.90
C ALA A 18 -6.25 -0.21 6.60
N GLU A 19 -6.86 0.83 6.05
CA GLU A 19 -8.32 0.90 5.87
C GLU A 19 -8.79 0.15 4.62
N LYS A 20 -8.09 0.29 3.50
CA LYS A 20 -8.52 -0.21 2.19
C LYS A 20 -8.04 -1.63 1.91
N ILE A 21 -6.81 -1.93 2.29
CA ILE A 21 -6.22 -3.26 2.06
C ILE A 21 -6.57 -4.19 3.22
N PHE A 22 -6.27 -3.76 4.46
CA PHE A 22 -6.47 -4.62 5.63
C PHE A 22 -7.83 -4.48 6.31
N ARG A 23 -8.69 -3.56 5.85
CA ARG A 23 -10.02 -3.31 6.43
C ARG A 23 -9.96 -3.00 7.93
N ALA A 24 -8.82 -2.49 8.39
CA ALA A 24 -8.59 -2.14 9.77
C ALA A 24 -9.35 -0.86 10.12
N LYS A 25 -9.84 -0.79 11.36
CA LYS A 25 -10.59 0.36 11.87
C LYS A 25 -9.70 1.18 12.79
N LYS A 26 -9.90 2.50 12.79
CA LYS A 26 -9.26 3.39 13.78
C LYS A 26 -9.84 3.13 15.16
N LYS A 27 -8.96 2.99 16.15
CA LYS A 27 -9.29 3.02 17.57
C LYS A 27 -8.55 4.18 18.20
N LEU A 28 -9.26 5.13 18.78
CA LEU A 28 -8.64 6.23 19.53
C LEU A 28 -7.99 5.65 20.80
N VAL A 29 -6.75 6.04 21.07
CA VAL A 29 -6.02 5.58 22.25
C VAL A 29 -5.52 6.80 23.01
N ALA A 30 -5.91 6.90 24.28
CA ALA A 30 -5.33 7.88 25.19
C ALA A 30 -3.93 7.39 25.59
N ARG A 31 -2.89 8.11 25.18
CA ARG A 31 -1.51 7.86 25.60
C ARG A 31 -1.08 8.99 26.52
N THR A 32 -0.77 8.65 27.77
CA THR A 32 -0.21 9.59 28.73
C THR A 32 1.31 9.51 28.66
N TYR A 33 1.95 10.57 28.13
CA TYR A 33 3.40 10.68 28.14
C TYR A 33 3.89 11.27 29.47
N LEU A 34 5.15 11.00 29.84
CA LEU A 34 5.83 11.40 31.08
C LEU A 34 5.74 12.92 31.42
N VAL A 35 5.28 13.75 30.49
CA VAL A 35 5.16 15.22 30.64
C VAL A 35 3.70 15.71 30.71
N GLY A 36 2.72 14.81 30.86
CA GLY A 36 1.30 15.18 31.03
C GLY A 36 0.61 15.72 29.76
N LYS A 37 1.25 15.60 28.59
CA LYS A 37 0.65 15.95 27.30
C LYS A 37 -0.14 14.76 26.79
N GLU A 38 -1.46 14.88 26.77
CA GLU A 38 -2.33 13.93 26.06
C GLU A 38 -2.22 14.23 24.56
N GLU A 39 -1.70 13.27 23.79
CA GLU A 39 -1.85 13.27 22.34
C GLU A 39 -2.84 12.17 21.96
N PHE A 40 -3.90 12.57 21.26
CA PHE A 40 -4.85 11.62 20.67
C PHE A 40 -4.20 10.95 19.48
N GLU A 41 -3.57 9.80 19.73
CA GLU A 41 -3.15 8.88 18.68
C GLU A 41 -4.27 7.86 18.42
N TYR A 42 -4.27 7.27 17.23
CA TYR A 42 -5.10 6.11 16.94
C TYR A 42 -4.22 4.90 16.69
N ASP A 43 -4.73 3.72 17.00
CA ASP A 43 -4.20 2.45 16.55
C ASP A 43 -5.14 1.85 15.50
N TRP A 44 -4.65 0.88 14.75
CA TRP A 44 -5.40 0.10 13.78
C TRP A 44 -5.86 -1.20 14.41
N VAL A 45 -7.17 -1.45 14.38
CA VAL A 45 -7.78 -2.71 14.81
C VAL A 45 -8.13 -3.52 13.58
N PHE A 46 -7.43 -4.63 13.39
CA PHE A 46 -7.60 -5.54 12.27
C PHE A 46 -8.84 -6.43 12.47
N PRO A 47 -9.40 -7.00 11.39
CA PRO A 47 -10.57 -7.88 11.48
C PRO A 47 -10.39 -9.10 12.39
N ASP A 48 -9.15 -9.58 12.55
CA ASP A 48 -8.80 -10.69 13.43
C ASP A 48 -8.52 -10.27 14.89
N GLY A 49 -8.76 -8.99 15.22
CA GLY A 49 -8.57 -8.43 16.55
C GLY A 49 -7.14 -7.95 16.86
N ARG A 50 -6.18 -8.13 15.94
CA ARG A 50 -4.83 -7.56 16.13
C ARG A 50 -4.88 -6.04 16.20
N ILE A 51 -4.09 -5.46 17.11
CA ILE A 51 -3.95 -4.02 17.28
C ILE A 51 -2.54 -3.62 16.86
N VAL A 52 -2.44 -2.64 15.96
CA VAL A 52 -1.17 -2.19 15.36
C VAL A 52 -1.04 -0.68 15.47
N ASP A 53 0.14 -0.19 15.83
CA ASP A 53 0.41 1.24 15.96
C ASP A 53 0.18 1.97 14.63
N SER A 54 -0.49 3.15 14.66
CA SER A 54 -0.77 3.90 13.43
C SER A 54 0.44 4.37 12.64
N LYS A 55 1.62 4.42 13.26
CA LYS A 55 2.88 4.80 12.64
C LYS A 55 3.57 3.62 11.95
N THR A 56 3.02 2.41 12.05
CA THR A 56 3.56 1.22 11.38
C THR A 56 3.74 1.44 9.89
N ASN A 57 4.94 1.12 9.39
CA ASN A 57 5.25 1.21 7.98
C ASN A 57 5.08 -0.16 7.31
N PHE A 58 3.85 -0.44 6.86
CA PHE A 58 3.48 -1.73 6.28
C PHE A 58 4.35 -2.14 5.07
N GLU A 59 4.86 -1.19 4.29
CA GLU A 59 5.66 -1.49 3.10
C GLU A 59 7.10 -1.96 3.39
N SER A 60 7.65 -1.65 4.57
CA SER A 60 9.02 -2.01 4.93
C SER A 60 9.14 -3.28 5.75
N LEU A 61 8.00 -3.84 6.18
CA LEU A 61 7.94 -4.90 7.16
C LEU A 61 7.53 -6.23 6.48
N PRO A 62 8.40 -7.26 6.45
CA PRO A 62 8.18 -8.48 5.69
C PRO A 62 6.88 -9.23 6.02
N GLU A 63 6.43 -9.17 7.26
CA GLU A 63 5.21 -9.84 7.73
C GLU A 63 3.93 -9.32 7.07
N TRP A 64 3.97 -8.15 6.43
CA TRP A 64 2.84 -7.57 5.70
C TRP A 64 2.84 -7.88 4.21
N VAL A 65 3.94 -8.42 3.66
CA VAL A 65 4.07 -8.70 2.22
C VAL A 65 3.02 -9.72 1.77
N GLY A 66 2.90 -10.85 2.48
CA GLY A 66 1.90 -11.88 2.19
C GLY A 66 0.47 -11.33 2.21
N PRO A 67 0.02 -10.72 3.33
CA PRO A 67 -1.29 -10.10 3.42
C PRO A 67 -1.59 -9.03 2.34
N ILE A 68 -0.58 -8.25 1.91
CA ILE A 68 -0.76 -7.30 0.79
C ILE A 68 -0.97 -8.05 -0.52
N CYS A 69 -0.17 -9.09 -0.79
CA CYS A 69 -0.32 -9.89 -2.00
C CYS A 69 -1.70 -10.54 -2.12
N GLU A 70 -2.23 -11.09 -1.02
CA GLU A 70 -3.55 -11.75 -0.98
C GLU A 70 -4.69 -10.84 -1.44
N VAL A 71 -4.59 -9.54 -1.14
CA VAL A 71 -5.61 -8.55 -1.51
C VAL A 71 -5.34 -7.95 -2.88
N VAL A 72 -4.09 -7.56 -3.15
CA VAL A 72 -3.77 -6.71 -4.31
C VAL A 72 -3.51 -7.51 -5.59
N LEU A 73 -2.91 -8.70 -5.51
CA LEU A 73 -2.65 -9.49 -6.72
C LEU A 73 -3.93 -9.88 -7.47
N PRO A 74 -5.03 -10.30 -6.80
CA PRO A 74 -6.31 -10.51 -7.48
C PRO A 74 -6.80 -9.26 -8.20
N MET A 75 -6.73 -8.08 -7.55
CA MET A 75 -7.15 -6.83 -8.16
C MET A 75 -6.35 -6.48 -9.41
N ILE A 76 -5.03 -6.71 -9.40
CA ILE A 76 -4.17 -6.53 -10.59
C ILE A 76 -4.60 -7.50 -11.70
N GLY A 77 -4.88 -8.75 -11.34
CA GLY A 77 -5.36 -9.77 -12.27
C GLY A 77 -6.71 -9.41 -12.91
N ASP A 78 -7.66 -8.91 -12.13
CA ASP A 78 -8.98 -8.47 -12.61
C ASP A 78 -8.87 -7.30 -13.61
N MET A 79 -7.84 -6.47 -13.49
CA MET A 79 -7.54 -5.39 -14.44
C MET A 79 -6.78 -5.87 -15.68
N GLY A 80 -6.43 -7.15 -15.78
CA GLY A 80 -5.62 -7.69 -16.87
C GLY A 80 -4.16 -7.19 -16.86
N TRP A 81 -3.69 -6.66 -15.74
CA TRP A 81 -2.34 -6.13 -15.62
C TRP A 81 -1.33 -7.23 -15.31
N SER A 82 -0.12 -7.06 -15.82
CA SER A 82 1.00 -8.00 -15.66
C SER A 82 2.11 -7.37 -14.83
N ILE A 83 2.83 -8.20 -14.08
CA ILE A 83 3.97 -7.80 -13.25
C ILE A 83 5.24 -8.33 -13.89
N PHE A 84 6.20 -7.44 -14.16
CA PHE A 84 7.52 -7.82 -14.65
C PHE A 84 8.59 -7.59 -13.58
N PRO A 85 9.33 -8.64 -13.16
CA PRO A 85 10.41 -8.50 -12.20
C PRO A 85 11.70 -7.99 -12.84
N LEU A 86 12.38 -7.08 -12.14
CA LEU A 86 13.72 -6.59 -12.48
C LEU A 86 14.76 -7.20 -11.53
N ARG A 87 16.04 -7.18 -11.94
CA ARG A 87 17.14 -7.87 -11.23
C ARG A 87 17.47 -7.31 -9.84
N ASP A 88 16.97 -6.13 -9.51
CA ASP A 88 17.27 -5.37 -8.29
C ASP A 88 16.12 -5.40 -7.25
N GLY A 89 15.16 -6.32 -7.41
CA GLY A 89 13.98 -6.40 -6.54
C GLY A 89 12.95 -5.30 -6.83
N LEU A 90 13.16 -4.52 -7.90
CA LEU A 90 12.13 -3.67 -8.47
C LEU A 90 11.22 -4.48 -9.38
N ILE A 91 10.01 -3.98 -9.57
CA ILE A 91 9.07 -4.46 -10.57
C ILE A 91 8.50 -3.26 -11.33
N PHE A 92 7.98 -3.51 -12.53
CA PHE A 92 7.00 -2.61 -13.13
C PHE A 92 5.72 -3.39 -13.42
N ILE A 93 4.60 -2.66 -13.44
CA ILE A 93 3.28 -3.20 -13.73
C ILE A 93 2.84 -2.59 -15.06
N TYR A 94 2.39 -3.42 -15.98
CA TYR A 94 2.03 -3.02 -17.33
C TYR A 94 0.76 -3.72 -17.79
N GLU A 95 0.13 -3.13 -18.79
CA GLU A 95 -1.02 -3.67 -19.50
C GLU A 95 -0.54 -4.05 -20.91
N LEU A 96 -0.84 -5.29 -21.33
CA LEU A 96 -0.68 -5.70 -22.71
C LEU A 96 -1.90 -5.20 -23.48
N THR A 97 -1.65 -4.29 -24.41
CA THR A 97 -2.66 -3.79 -25.35
C THR A 97 -2.50 -4.51 -26.68
N ASP A 98 -3.47 -4.37 -27.57
CA ASP A 98 -3.38 -4.88 -28.95
C ASP A 98 -2.28 -4.20 -29.79
N SER A 99 -1.56 -3.22 -29.23
CA SER A 99 -0.40 -2.58 -29.81
C SER A 99 0.90 -3.32 -29.46
N ASP A 100 1.90 -3.21 -30.33
CA ASP A 100 3.24 -3.79 -30.09
C ASP A 100 3.99 -3.19 -28.88
N GLU A 101 3.48 -2.10 -28.28
CA GLU A 101 4.07 -1.46 -27.10
C GLU A 101 3.26 -1.71 -25.82
N PRO A 102 3.90 -2.24 -24.75
CA PRO A 102 3.24 -2.42 -23.47
C PRO A 102 3.01 -1.08 -22.78
N LYS A 103 1.80 -0.88 -22.26
CA LYS A 103 1.45 0.33 -21.52
C LYS A 103 1.88 0.19 -20.07
N ILE A 104 2.91 0.94 -19.67
CA ILE A 104 3.40 0.95 -18.28
C ILE A 104 2.35 1.62 -17.38
N ILE A 105 1.80 0.85 -16.45
CA ILE A 105 0.81 1.32 -15.47
C ILE A 105 1.49 1.88 -14.23
N ILE A 106 2.41 1.10 -13.65
CA ILE A 106 3.28 1.49 -12.54
C ILE A 106 4.73 1.31 -12.99
N PRO A 107 5.54 2.37 -13.04
CA PRO A 107 6.95 2.27 -13.43
C PRO A 107 7.77 1.56 -12.35
N ASN A 108 9.06 1.35 -12.61
CA ASN A 108 9.99 0.65 -11.70
C ASN A 108 9.88 1.11 -10.24
N ARG A 109 9.42 0.22 -9.37
CA ARG A 109 9.20 0.43 -7.94
C ARG A 109 9.57 -0.83 -7.15
N PRO A 110 9.95 -0.71 -5.86
CA PRO A 110 10.03 -1.87 -4.98
C PRO A 110 8.72 -2.65 -5.00
N PHE A 111 8.80 -3.98 -4.94
CA PHE A 111 7.65 -4.87 -5.10
C PHE A 111 6.41 -4.43 -4.33
N VAL A 112 6.51 -4.29 -3.00
CA VAL A 112 5.37 -3.91 -2.15
C VAL A 112 4.85 -2.53 -2.53
N THR A 113 5.73 -1.55 -2.73
CA THR A 113 5.35 -0.19 -3.14
C THR A 113 4.60 -0.19 -4.47
N ALA A 114 5.01 -1.02 -5.44
CA ALA A 114 4.34 -1.13 -6.72
C ALA A 114 2.92 -1.71 -6.58
N LEU A 115 2.75 -2.72 -5.72
CA LEU A 115 1.42 -3.27 -5.41
C LEU A 115 0.51 -2.20 -4.80
N ILE A 116 0.99 -1.47 -3.79
CA ILE A 116 0.20 -0.39 -3.17
C ILE A 116 -0.14 0.71 -4.19
N ASP A 117 0.83 1.12 -5.02
CA ASP A 117 0.60 2.12 -6.09
C ASP A 117 -0.46 1.62 -7.09
N ALA A 118 -0.43 0.34 -7.46
CA ALA A 118 -1.46 -0.27 -8.30
C ALA A 118 -2.83 -0.27 -7.62
N CYS A 119 -2.92 -0.66 -6.36
CA CYS A 119 -4.16 -0.69 -5.60
C CYS A 119 -4.81 0.71 -5.54
N ILE A 120 -4.02 1.74 -5.21
CA ILE A 120 -4.43 3.16 -5.21
C ILE A 120 -4.97 3.57 -6.58
N LYS A 121 -4.25 3.21 -7.65
CA LYS A 121 -4.65 3.52 -9.02
C LYS A 121 -5.95 2.81 -9.44
N ILE A 122 -6.17 1.59 -8.97
CA ILE A 122 -7.41 0.83 -9.21
C ILE A 122 -8.59 1.46 -8.44
N SER A 123 -8.36 1.90 -7.21
CA SER A 123 -9.41 2.56 -6.41
C SER A 123 -9.74 3.98 -6.86
N GLY A 124 -8.89 4.60 -7.69
CA GLY A 124 -9.04 5.98 -8.11
C GLY A 124 -8.77 7.01 -7.01
N GLU A 125 -7.96 6.64 -6.01
CA GLU A 125 -7.49 7.53 -4.94
C GLU A 125 -6.11 8.13 -5.28
#